data_AF-A0A1V2W6V7-F1
#
_entry.id   AF-A0A1V2W6V7-F1
#
_cell.length_a   1.000
_cell.length_b   1.000
_cell.length_c   1.000
_cell.angle_alpha   90.00
_cell.angle_beta   90.00
_cell.angle_gamma   90.00
#
_symmetry.space_group_name_H-M   'P 1'
#
loop_
_entity.id
_entity.type
_entity.pdbx_description
1 polymer ?
#
loop_
_entity_poly.entity_id
_entity_poly.type
_entity_poly.pdbx_seq_one_letter_code
_entity_poly.pdbx_strand_id
1 'polypeptide(L)'
;MTLKTDLESEVKKIFRSQWTTRDGTVIPGDDSVTLGNDAVKIDATVLYADLADSTDMVDGYKPEFAAEVYKTFLHCSAKIIRAEGGEITAYDGDRIMAVYIGDSKNTNAVRTSMKIAWAVEYIVQPALKSIYTKTDFQVKHVCGVDTSKLFVAKTGVRGANDLVWVGRAANYAAKLSAFSSDCSKYITESVYSSMNDKVKYSNGTNMWQEYGQLNGEKVYKSTWWWSID
;
A
#
# COMPACT_ATOMS: atom_id res chain seq x y z
N MET A 1 -7.63 36.39 -16.50
CA MET A 1 -6.38 35.84 -15.90
C MET A 1 -5.90 34.72 -16.83
N THR A 2 -4.62 34.67 -17.20
CA THR A 2 -4.12 33.57 -18.04
C THR A 2 -3.80 32.35 -17.16
N LEU A 3 -3.81 31.15 -17.74
CA LEU A 3 -3.40 29.93 -17.02
C LEU A 3 -2.00 30.08 -16.43
N LYS A 4 -1.06 30.66 -17.17
CA LYS A 4 0.31 30.91 -16.67
C LYS A 4 0.30 31.78 -15.41
N THR A 5 -0.41 32.91 -15.44
CA THR A 5 -0.46 33.85 -14.31
C THR A 5 -1.12 33.22 -13.09
N ASP A 6 -2.16 32.42 -13.29
CA ASP A 6 -2.85 31.69 -12.24
C ASP A 6 -1.93 30.65 -11.55
N LEU A 7 -1.27 29.81 -12.35
CA LEU A 7 -0.28 28.84 -11.85
C LEU A 7 0.88 29.51 -11.11
N GLU A 8 1.46 30.58 -11.67
CA GLU A 8 2.55 31.32 -11.02
C GLU A 8 2.11 31.94 -9.69
N SER A 9 0.87 32.42 -9.62
CA SER A 9 0.29 33.01 -8.40
C SER A 9 0.11 31.96 -7.31
N GLU A 10 -0.54 30.83 -7.61
CA GLU A 10 -0.76 29.77 -6.63
C GLU A 10 0.54 29.09 -6.20
N VAL A 11 1.49 28.83 -7.10
CA VAL A 11 2.81 28.31 -6.75
C VAL A 11 3.53 29.24 -5.77
N LYS A 12 3.60 30.55 -6.07
CA LYS A 12 4.23 31.54 -5.18
C LYS A 12 3.54 31.60 -3.81
N LYS A 13 2.22 31.49 -3.78
CA LYS A 13 1.42 31.51 -2.55
C LYS A 13 1.70 30.27 -1.69
N ILE A 14 1.72 29.07 -2.27
CA ILE A 14 2.04 27.83 -1.54
C ILE A 14 3.45 27.91 -0.93
N PHE A 15 4.47 28.30 -1.70
CA PHE A 15 5.85 28.37 -1.20
C PHE A 15 6.10 29.48 -0.17
N ARG A 16 5.26 30.53 -0.11
CA ARG A 16 5.40 31.64 0.85
C ARG A 16 4.55 31.49 2.11
N SER A 17 3.44 30.74 2.04
CA SER A 17 2.52 30.61 3.15
C SER A 17 3.13 29.76 4.28
N GLN A 18 2.88 30.15 5.53
CA GLN A 18 3.32 29.36 6.68
C GLN A 18 2.47 28.09 6.82
N TRP A 19 3.11 27.02 7.31
CA TRP A 19 2.41 25.77 7.62
C TRP A 19 1.75 25.83 8.99
N THR A 20 0.48 25.45 9.05
CA THR A 20 -0.18 25.05 10.28
C THR A 20 -0.08 23.53 10.39
N THR A 21 0.45 23.03 11.50
CA THR A 21 0.64 21.59 11.68
C THR A 21 0.16 21.16 13.06
N ARG A 22 -0.34 19.94 13.14
CA ARG A 22 -0.75 19.31 14.40
C ARG A 22 -0.47 17.82 14.39
N ASP A 23 -0.33 17.23 15.56
CA ASP A 23 -0.16 15.80 15.69
C ASP A 23 -1.54 15.10 15.72
N GLY A 24 -1.65 13.96 15.05
CA GLY A 24 -2.89 13.19 14.92
C GLY A 24 -2.73 11.78 15.46
N THR A 25 -3.79 11.27 16.08
CA THR A 25 -3.90 9.90 16.59
C THR A 25 -4.91 9.06 15.82
N VAL A 26 -5.52 9.64 14.78
CA VAL A 26 -6.45 8.99 13.85
C VAL A 26 -5.97 9.24 12.42
N ILE A 27 -6.37 8.36 11.51
CA ILE A 27 -6.07 8.50 10.08
C ILE A 27 -6.87 9.71 9.57
N PRO A 28 -6.22 10.75 9.01
CA PRO A 28 -6.93 11.93 8.54
C PRO A 28 -7.85 11.58 7.37
N GLY A 29 -9.12 11.96 7.47
CA GLY A 29 -10.03 12.00 6.32
C GLY A 29 -9.99 13.36 5.62
N ASP A 30 -10.72 13.50 4.51
CA ASP A 30 -10.72 14.73 3.70
C ASP A 30 -10.99 15.98 4.54
N ASP A 31 -12.01 15.98 5.39
CA ASP A 31 -12.36 17.17 6.20
C ASP A 31 -11.34 17.51 7.30
N SER A 32 -10.31 16.68 7.47
CA SER A 32 -9.25 16.94 8.44
C SER A 32 -8.36 18.07 7.97
N VAL A 33 -8.05 18.21 6.68
CA VAL A 33 -6.99 19.12 6.23
C VAL A 33 -7.53 20.15 5.23
N THR A 34 -7.16 21.42 5.39
CA THR A 34 -7.53 22.46 4.41
C THR A 34 -6.66 22.38 3.14
N LEU A 35 -7.10 23.01 2.05
CA LEU A 35 -6.29 23.13 0.82
C LEU A 35 -5.10 24.08 0.92
N GLY A 36 -4.97 24.80 2.04
CA GLY A 36 -3.80 25.63 2.31
C GLY A 36 -2.61 24.80 2.80
N ASN A 37 -1.59 25.48 3.30
CA ASN A 37 -0.48 24.84 4.01
C ASN A 37 -0.94 24.41 5.41
N ASP A 38 -1.75 23.36 5.46
CA ASP A 38 -2.25 22.70 6.66
C ASP A 38 -1.89 21.22 6.60
N ALA A 39 -1.51 20.63 7.73
CA ALA A 39 -1.12 19.23 7.78
C ALA A 39 -1.34 18.57 9.14
N VAL A 40 -1.56 17.25 9.09
CA VAL A 40 -1.57 16.37 10.25
C VAL A 40 -0.35 15.47 10.22
N LYS A 41 0.39 15.44 11.32
CA LYS A 41 1.53 14.54 11.53
C LYS A 41 1.04 13.28 12.25
N ILE A 42 1.21 12.12 11.64
CA ILE A 42 0.85 10.83 12.24
C ILE A 42 2.05 9.89 12.21
N ASP A 43 2.12 8.96 13.15
CA ASP A 43 3.10 7.87 13.10
C ASP A 43 2.41 6.59 12.63
N ALA A 44 2.69 6.16 11.40
CA ALA A 44 1.87 5.17 10.70
C ALA A 44 2.71 4.13 9.93
N THR A 45 2.10 2.99 9.68
CA THR A 45 2.59 1.95 8.76
C THR A 45 1.78 2.03 7.48
N VAL A 46 2.46 2.02 6.34
CA VAL A 46 1.84 2.01 5.01
C VAL A 46 2.05 0.64 4.39
N LEU A 47 1.00 0.09 3.78
CA LEU A 47 1.03 -1.06 2.91
C LEU A 47 0.61 -0.64 1.50
N TYR A 48 1.38 -1.04 0.50
CA TYR A 48 0.93 -1.12 -0.88
C TYR A 48 0.82 -2.58 -1.27
N ALA A 49 -0.29 -2.96 -1.90
CA ALA A 49 -0.42 -4.25 -2.58
C ALA A 49 -0.67 -3.99 -4.07
N ASP A 50 0.14 -4.63 -4.91
CA ASP A 50 0.25 -4.36 -6.34
C ASP A 50 0.16 -5.69 -7.11
N LEU A 51 -0.53 -5.72 -8.25
CA LEU A 51 -0.49 -6.88 -9.14
C LEU A 51 0.84 -6.84 -9.90
N ALA A 52 1.58 -7.94 -9.86
CA ALA A 52 2.81 -8.02 -10.62
C ALA A 52 2.51 -8.29 -12.10
N ASP A 53 3.33 -7.72 -12.98
CA ASP A 53 3.32 -7.99 -14.41
C ASP A 53 1.97 -7.67 -15.08
N SER A 54 1.23 -6.69 -14.55
CA SER A 54 -0.11 -6.34 -15.03
C SER A 54 -0.10 -5.70 -16.42
N THR A 55 0.97 -5.01 -16.80
CA THR A 55 1.17 -4.51 -18.18
C THR A 55 1.13 -5.64 -19.19
N ASP A 56 1.88 -6.73 -18.95
CA ASP A 56 1.91 -7.90 -19.83
C ASP A 56 0.53 -8.57 -19.90
N MET A 57 -0.23 -8.56 -18.79
CA MET A 57 -1.62 -9.03 -18.79
C MET A 57 -2.51 -8.16 -19.67
N VAL A 58 -2.41 -6.83 -19.57
CA VAL A 58 -3.24 -5.90 -20.34
C VAL A 58 -2.92 -5.97 -21.84
N ASP A 59 -1.65 -6.16 -22.20
CA ASP A 59 -1.22 -6.27 -23.59
C ASP A 59 -1.53 -7.64 -24.20
N GLY A 60 -1.49 -8.70 -23.40
CA GLY A 60 -1.66 -10.09 -23.86
C GLY A 60 -3.07 -10.67 -23.78
N TYR A 61 -3.95 -10.07 -22.97
CA TYR A 61 -5.30 -10.61 -22.70
C TYR A 61 -6.41 -9.63 -23.09
N LYS A 62 -7.63 -10.15 -23.18
CA LYS A 62 -8.81 -9.31 -23.43
C LYS A 62 -9.04 -8.34 -22.26
N PRO A 63 -9.53 -7.12 -22.50
CA PRO A 63 -9.81 -6.15 -21.44
C PRO A 63 -10.73 -6.70 -20.34
N GLU A 64 -11.70 -7.55 -20.68
CA GLU A 64 -12.60 -8.18 -19.71
C GLU A 64 -11.86 -9.10 -18.74
N PHE A 65 -10.89 -9.88 -19.24
CA PHE A 65 -10.06 -10.76 -18.40
C PHE A 65 -9.23 -9.94 -17.42
N ALA A 66 -8.51 -8.92 -17.92
CA ALA A 66 -7.69 -8.05 -17.08
C ALA A 66 -8.55 -7.34 -16.01
N ALA A 67 -9.74 -6.85 -16.39
CA ALA A 67 -10.66 -6.20 -15.47
C ALA A 67 -11.17 -7.16 -14.38
N GLU A 68 -11.43 -8.43 -14.70
CA GLU A 68 -11.83 -9.43 -13.70
C GLU A 68 -10.71 -9.75 -12.70
N VAL A 69 -9.46 -9.87 -13.18
CA VAL A 69 -8.28 -10.05 -12.30
C VAL A 69 -8.11 -8.86 -11.36
N TYR A 70 -8.18 -7.62 -11.89
CA TYR A 70 -8.09 -6.41 -11.07
C TYR A 70 -9.19 -6.37 -10.02
N LYS A 71 -10.44 -6.59 -10.43
CA LYS A 71 -11.60 -6.53 -9.54
C LYS A 71 -11.52 -7.57 -8.42
N THR A 72 -11.15 -8.80 -8.74
CA THR A 72 -11.08 -9.88 -7.74
C THR A 72 -9.93 -9.67 -6.76
N PHE A 73 -8.75 -9.29 -7.23
CA PHE A 73 -7.61 -8.96 -6.38
C PHE A 73 -7.91 -7.77 -5.46
N LEU A 74 -8.32 -6.63 -6.03
CA LEU A 74 -8.61 -5.41 -5.27
C LEU A 74 -9.76 -5.61 -4.28
N HIS A 75 -10.76 -6.42 -4.63
CA HIS A 75 -11.86 -6.76 -3.73
C HIS A 75 -11.36 -7.54 -2.50
N CYS A 76 -10.57 -8.60 -2.71
CA CYS A 76 -10.03 -9.40 -1.62
C CYS A 76 -9.10 -8.56 -0.73
N SER A 77 -8.16 -7.83 -1.34
CA SER A 77 -7.23 -6.95 -0.64
C SER A 77 -7.96 -5.91 0.21
N ALA A 78 -8.99 -5.26 -0.34
CA ALA A 78 -9.78 -4.27 0.39
C ALA A 78 -10.55 -4.85 1.59
N LYS A 79 -11.10 -6.06 1.46
CA LYS A 79 -11.79 -6.74 2.57
C LYS A 79 -10.80 -7.14 3.67
N ILE A 80 -9.64 -7.66 3.31
CA ILE A 80 -8.59 -8.07 4.25
C ILE A 80 -8.02 -6.87 4.98
N ILE A 81 -7.69 -5.78 4.27
CA ILE A 81 -7.19 -4.52 4.87
C ILE A 81 -8.14 -4.04 5.96
N ARG A 82 -9.44 -3.97 5.68
CA ARG A 82 -10.44 -3.53 6.66
C ARG A 82 -10.55 -4.51 7.84
N ALA A 83 -10.54 -5.82 7.59
CA ALA A 83 -10.59 -6.83 8.64
C ALA A 83 -9.36 -6.80 9.56
N GLU A 84 -8.23 -6.31 9.05
CA GLU A 84 -6.97 -6.14 9.76
C GLU A 84 -6.81 -4.75 10.40
N GLY A 85 -7.85 -3.90 10.34
CA GLY A 85 -7.87 -2.58 10.96
C GLY A 85 -7.05 -1.53 10.22
N GLY A 86 -6.76 -1.75 8.93
CA GLY A 86 -6.20 -0.73 8.05
C GLY A 86 -7.29 0.10 7.38
N GLU A 87 -6.96 1.35 7.07
CA GLU A 87 -7.81 2.20 6.22
C GLU A 87 -7.23 2.31 4.82
N ILE A 88 -8.12 2.15 3.83
CA ILE A 88 -7.76 2.25 2.42
C ILE A 88 -7.77 3.72 2.04
N THR A 89 -6.61 4.22 1.61
CA THR A 89 -6.43 5.65 1.32
C THR A 89 -6.38 5.94 -0.17
N ALA A 90 -6.05 4.95 -1.00
CA ALA A 90 -6.05 5.11 -2.45
C ALA A 90 -6.23 3.77 -3.17
N TYR A 91 -6.84 3.85 -4.35
CA TYR A 91 -6.73 2.86 -5.42
C TYR A 91 -6.02 3.54 -6.59
N ASP A 92 -4.98 2.89 -7.13
CA ASP A 92 -4.24 3.42 -8.27
C ASP A 92 -4.02 2.32 -9.29
N GLY A 93 -4.90 2.26 -10.29
CA GLY A 93 -4.95 1.17 -11.26
C GLY A 93 -5.28 -0.18 -10.57
N ASP A 94 -4.32 -1.09 -10.61
CA ASP A 94 -4.32 -2.41 -9.99
C ASP A 94 -3.78 -2.43 -8.55
N ARG A 95 -3.43 -1.27 -8.01
CA ARG A 95 -2.81 -1.12 -6.70
C ARG A 95 -3.79 -0.62 -5.67
N ILE A 96 -3.56 -1.03 -4.43
CA ILE A 96 -4.28 -0.54 -3.25
C ILE A 96 -3.30 -0.11 -2.16
N MET A 97 -3.51 1.10 -1.66
CA MET A 97 -2.75 1.67 -0.54
C MET A 97 -3.59 1.61 0.74
N ALA A 98 -2.97 1.18 1.83
CA ALA A 98 -3.57 1.20 3.16
C ALA A 98 -2.64 1.80 4.21
N VAL A 99 -3.23 2.48 5.18
CA VAL A 99 -2.56 3.10 6.32
C VAL A 99 -3.04 2.44 7.61
N TYR A 100 -2.09 2.18 8.52
CA TYR A 100 -2.32 1.58 9.83
C TYR A 100 -1.70 2.46 10.91
N ILE A 101 -2.41 2.64 12.02
CA ILE A 101 -1.97 3.42 13.19
C ILE A 101 -2.18 2.62 14.48
N GLY A 102 -1.68 3.15 15.60
CA GLY A 102 -1.73 2.49 16.91
C GLY A 102 -0.64 1.45 17.13
N ASP A 103 -0.62 0.84 18.31
CA ASP A 103 0.52 0.05 18.80
C ASP A 103 0.80 -1.21 17.96
N SER A 104 -0.23 -1.76 17.31
CA SER A 104 -0.10 -2.97 16.48
C SER A 104 0.01 -2.69 14.98
N LYS A 105 0.15 -1.43 14.54
CA LYS A 105 0.17 -1.04 13.12
C LYS A 105 1.09 -1.88 12.22
N ASN A 106 2.32 -2.14 12.67
CA ASN A 106 3.31 -2.94 11.95
C ASN A 106 2.87 -4.39 11.81
N THR A 107 2.35 -4.95 12.90
CA THR A 107 1.87 -6.33 12.95
C THR A 107 0.64 -6.51 12.06
N ASN A 108 -0.30 -5.57 12.12
CA ASN A 108 -1.52 -5.62 11.34
C ASN A 108 -1.24 -5.50 9.84
N ALA A 109 -0.43 -4.53 9.43
CA ALA A 109 -0.03 -4.39 8.03
C ALA A 109 0.68 -5.64 7.48
N VAL A 110 1.55 -6.26 8.27
CA VAL A 110 2.22 -7.51 7.91
C VAL A 110 1.23 -8.68 7.84
N ARG A 111 0.31 -8.80 8.78
CA ARG A 111 -0.72 -9.85 8.74
C ARG A 111 -1.65 -9.67 7.55
N THR A 112 -1.98 -8.44 7.17
CA THR A 112 -2.69 -8.13 5.92
C THR A 112 -1.96 -8.68 4.72
N SER A 113 -0.66 -8.41 4.56
CA SER A 113 0.09 -8.88 3.39
C SER A 113 0.18 -10.41 3.31
N MET A 114 0.31 -11.08 4.47
CA MET A 114 0.28 -12.54 4.56
C MET A 114 -1.09 -13.13 4.18
N LYS A 115 -2.20 -12.48 4.56
CA LYS A 115 -3.56 -12.89 4.21
C LYS A 115 -3.91 -12.61 2.75
N ILE A 116 -3.43 -11.50 2.18
CA ILE A 116 -3.57 -11.22 0.74
C ILE A 116 -2.90 -12.33 -0.06
N ALA A 117 -1.69 -12.75 0.34
CA ALA A 117 -1.00 -13.86 -0.33
C ALA A 117 -1.81 -15.17 -0.29
N TRP A 118 -2.42 -15.48 0.85
CA TRP A 118 -3.31 -16.63 0.96
C TRP A 118 -4.56 -16.50 0.08
N ALA A 119 -5.22 -15.34 0.08
CA ALA A 119 -6.41 -15.12 -0.74
C ALA A 119 -6.12 -15.23 -2.24
N VAL A 120 -4.97 -14.74 -2.69
CA VAL A 120 -4.57 -14.90 -4.09
C VAL A 120 -4.38 -16.37 -4.45
N GLU A 121 -3.63 -17.12 -3.63
CA GLU A 121 -3.31 -18.53 -3.89
C GLU A 121 -4.53 -19.46 -3.79
N TYR A 122 -5.39 -19.25 -2.78
CA TYR A 122 -6.43 -20.22 -2.41
C TYR A 122 -7.86 -19.78 -2.75
N ILE A 123 -8.08 -18.51 -3.14
CA ILE A 123 -9.40 -18.01 -3.56
C ILE A 123 -9.37 -17.51 -5.00
N VAL A 124 -8.51 -16.54 -5.31
CA VAL A 124 -8.51 -15.87 -6.62
C VAL A 124 -8.00 -16.80 -7.72
N GLN A 125 -6.83 -17.41 -7.52
CA GLN A 125 -6.22 -18.27 -8.52
C GLN A 125 -7.06 -19.52 -8.86
N PRO A 126 -7.67 -20.23 -7.89
CA PRO A 126 -8.55 -21.36 -8.18
C PRO A 126 -9.83 -20.94 -8.91
N ALA A 127 -10.44 -19.81 -8.51
CA ALA A 127 -11.62 -19.27 -9.19
C ALA A 127 -11.30 -18.93 -10.66
N LEU A 128 -10.18 -18.25 -10.91
CA LEU A 128 -9.71 -17.95 -12.27
C LEU A 128 -9.53 -19.22 -13.10
N LYS A 129 -8.82 -20.23 -12.59
CA LYS A 129 -8.58 -21.51 -13.29
C LYS A 129 -9.86 -22.29 -13.58
N SER A 130 -10.91 -22.15 -12.76
CA SER A 130 -12.20 -22.82 -12.98
C SER A 130 -12.97 -22.26 -14.18
N ILE A 131 -12.80 -20.98 -14.49
CA ILE A 131 -13.47 -20.29 -15.59
C ILE A 131 -12.60 -20.27 -16.85
N TYR A 132 -11.31 -19.96 -16.68
CA TYR A 132 -10.35 -19.81 -17.76
C TYR A 132 -9.44 -21.04 -17.86
N THR A 133 -9.99 -22.14 -18.37
CA THR A 133 -9.31 -23.45 -18.42
C THR A 133 -8.21 -23.58 -19.48
N LYS A 134 -8.07 -22.59 -20.36
CA LYS A 134 -7.13 -22.60 -21.51
C LYS A 134 -5.94 -21.66 -21.35
N THR A 135 -5.78 -21.01 -20.20
CA THR A 135 -4.65 -20.14 -19.89
C THR A 135 -3.82 -20.73 -18.76
N ASP A 136 -2.51 -20.52 -18.83
CA ASP A 136 -1.54 -20.80 -17.77
C ASP A 136 -1.30 -19.58 -16.86
N PHE A 137 -2.06 -18.50 -17.04
CA PHE A 137 -1.91 -17.26 -16.27
C PHE A 137 -1.92 -17.52 -14.75
N GLN A 138 -0.90 -16.98 -14.09
CA GLN A 138 -0.80 -16.97 -12.63
C GLN A 138 -0.93 -15.54 -12.12
N VAL A 139 -1.89 -15.33 -11.22
CA VAL A 139 -2.08 -14.06 -10.53
C VAL A 139 -0.92 -13.89 -9.56
N LYS A 140 -0.02 -12.97 -9.89
CA LYS A 140 1.09 -12.58 -9.02
C LYS A 140 0.83 -11.21 -8.43
N HIS A 141 1.35 -10.99 -7.24
CA HIS A 141 1.22 -9.72 -6.54
C HIS A 141 2.43 -9.51 -5.62
N VAL A 142 2.68 -8.25 -5.26
CA VAL A 142 3.71 -7.89 -4.31
C VAL A 142 3.15 -6.87 -3.32
N CYS A 143 3.36 -7.15 -2.04
CA CYS A 143 3.05 -6.25 -0.95
C CYS A 143 4.34 -5.61 -0.43
N GLY A 144 4.39 -4.28 -0.39
CA GLY A 144 5.44 -3.51 0.25
C GLY A 144 4.93 -2.87 1.53
N VAL A 145 5.68 -3.01 2.64
CA VAL A 145 5.29 -2.43 3.93
C VAL A 145 6.44 -1.64 4.56
N ASP A 146 6.14 -0.42 5.00
CA ASP A 146 7.09 0.41 5.74
C ASP A 146 6.39 1.26 6.82
N THR A 147 7.13 1.72 7.84
CA THR A 147 6.62 2.52 8.97
C THR A 147 7.42 3.78 9.23
N SER A 148 6.77 4.93 9.31
CA SER A 148 7.41 6.19 9.66
C SER A 148 6.40 7.23 10.12
N LYS A 149 6.91 8.36 10.61
CA LYS A 149 6.11 9.57 10.67
C LYS A 149 5.72 9.98 9.25
N LEU A 150 4.46 10.39 9.08
CA LEU A 150 3.88 10.92 7.86
C LEU A 150 3.37 12.33 8.12
N PHE A 151 3.56 13.19 7.15
CA PHE A 151 3.03 14.55 7.07
C PHE A 151 1.91 14.54 6.04
N VAL A 152 0.67 14.50 6.51
CA VAL A 152 -0.53 14.36 5.67
C VAL A 152 -1.06 15.75 5.36
N ALA A 153 -1.04 16.13 4.10
CA ALA A 153 -1.57 17.40 3.61
C ALA A 153 -2.68 17.15 2.58
N LYS A 154 -3.44 18.18 2.21
CA LYS A 154 -4.40 18.09 1.11
C LYS A 154 -3.84 18.78 -0.14
N THR A 155 -3.96 18.12 -1.28
CA THR A 155 -3.63 18.69 -2.60
C THR A 155 -4.86 18.73 -3.48
N GLY A 156 -4.75 19.42 -4.62
CA GLY A 156 -5.76 19.46 -5.65
C GLY A 156 -6.34 20.85 -5.90
N VAL A 157 -7.39 20.89 -6.70
CA VAL A 157 -8.12 22.10 -7.07
C VAL A 157 -9.55 21.99 -6.57
N ARG A 158 -10.23 23.13 -6.33
CA ARG A 158 -11.59 23.14 -5.79
C ARG A 158 -12.53 22.22 -6.61
N GLY A 159 -12.97 21.13 -5.99
CA GLY A 159 -13.84 20.11 -6.60
C GLY A 159 -13.13 18.81 -7.00
N ALA A 160 -11.80 18.75 -6.93
CA ALA A 160 -10.97 17.57 -7.17
C ALA A 160 -9.74 17.63 -6.24
N ASN A 161 -9.88 17.08 -5.04
CA ASN A 161 -8.84 17.09 -4.01
C ASN A 161 -8.49 15.67 -3.58
N ASP A 162 -7.28 15.50 -3.07
CA ASP A 162 -6.82 14.24 -2.50
C ASP A 162 -5.87 14.50 -1.32
N LEU A 163 -5.71 13.53 -0.44
CA LEU A 163 -4.71 13.56 0.62
C LEU A 163 -3.36 13.09 0.09
N VAL A 164 -2.31 13.86 0.39
CA VAL A 164 -0.93 13.49 0.11
C VAL A 164 -0.23 13.02 1.38
N TRP A 165 0.37 11.84 1.29
CA TRP A 165 1.03 11.17 2.41
C TRP A 165 2.54 11.37 2.31
N VAL A 166 3.05 12.47 2.87
CA VAL A 166 4.48 12.81 2.76
C VAL A 166 5.28 12.14 3.88
N GLY A 167 6.04 11.11 3.53
CA GLY A 167 6.94 10.45 4.47
C GLY A 167 7.57 9.20 3.88
N ARG A 168 8.56 8.65 4.60
CA ARG A 168 9.32 7.47 4.17
C ARG A 168 8.40 6.29 3.90
N ALA A 169 7.46 6.02 4.81
CA ALA A 169 6.51 4.91 4.71
C ALA A 169 5.75 4.87 3.38
N ALA A 170 5.19 6.00 2.95
CA ALA A 170 4.44 6.05 1.70
C ALA A 170 5.34 5.75 0.48
N ASN A 171 6.55 6.32 0.45
CA ASN A 171 7.48 6.14 -0.66
C ASN A 171 8.11 4.74 -0.69
N TYR A 172 8.53 4.22 0.46
CA TYR A 172 9.23 2.95 0.55
C TYR A 172 8.27 1.79 0.35
N ALA A 173 7.07 1.83 0.94
CA ALA A 173 6.06 0.80 0.70
C ALA A 173 5.72 0.67 -0.80
N ALA A 174 5.55 1.79 -1.52
CA ALA A 174 5.32 1.78 -2.96
C ALA A 174 6.51 1.23 -3.77
N LYS A 175 7.75 1.53 -3.37
CA LYS A 175 8.94 0.97 -4.03
C LYS A 175 9.09 -0.53 -3.77
N LEU A 176 8.81 -0.97 -2.55
CA LEU A 176 8.85 -2.37 -2.16
C LEU A 176 7.78 -3.20 -2.87
N SER A 177 6.60 -2.63 -3.13
CA SER A 177 5.56 -3.33 -3.91
C SER A 177 5.90 -3.46 -5.40
N ALA A 178 6.94 -2.77 -5.87
CA ALA A 178 7.46 -2.89 -7.24
C ALA A 178 8.69 -3.83 -7.34
N PHE A 179 9.03 -4.55 -6.26
CA PHE A 179 10.12 -5.55 -6.29
C PHE A 179 9.71 -6.82 -7.05
N SER A 180 10.66 -7.73 -7.25
CA SER A 180 10.42 -9.01 -7.95
C SER A 180 9.23 -9.77 -7.36
N SER A 181 8.40 -10.34 -8.23
CA SER A 181 7.28 -11.19 -7.84
C SER A 181 7.68 -12.63 -7.45
N ASP A 182 8.99 -12.94 -7.41
CA ASP A 182 9.53 -14.18 -6.82
C ASP A 182 9.14 -14.35 -5.35
N CYS A 183 8.84 -13.23 -4.67
CA CYS A 183 8.24 -13.21 -3.35
C CYS A 183 7.14 -12.15 -3.33
N SER A 184 6.03 -12.44 -2.68
CA SER A 184 4.88 -11.51 -2.67
C SER A 184 4.89 -10.51 -1.53
N LYS A 185 5.93 -10.48 -0.68
CA LYS A 185 5.98 -9.62 0.51
C LYS A 185 7.39 -9.11 0.77
N TYR A 186 7.52 -7.79 0.92
CA TYR A 186 8.74 -7.11 1.32
C TYR A 186 8.46 -6.10 2.42
N ILE A 187 9.31 -6.07 3.44
CA ILE A 187 9.20 -5.15 4.58
C ILE A 187 10.57 -4.54 4.89
N THR A 188 10.57 -3.32 5.41
CA THR A 188 11.79 -2.69 5.92
C THR A 188 12.20 -3.23 7.30
N GLU A 189 13.45 -3.01 7.68
CA GLU A 189 13.95 -3.26 9.04
C GLU A 189 13.11 -2.56 10.11
N SER A 190 12.67 -1.33 9.86
CA SER A 190 11.83 -0.60 10.82
C SER A 190 10.53 -1.35 11.14
N VAL A 191 9.91 -2.00 10.14
CA VAL A 191 8.73 -2.85 10.34
C VAL A 191 9.12 -4.16 11.00
N TYR A 192 10.16 -4.83 10.50
CA TYR A 192 10.61 -6.12 11.04
C TYR A 192 10.97 -6.01 12.52
N SER A 193 11.73 -5.01 12.93
CA SER A 193 12.12 -4.78 14.32
C SER A 193 10.90 -4.49 15.22
N SER A 194 9.89 -3.78 14.71
CA SER A 194 8.75 -3.29 15.51
C SER A 194 7.52 -4.22 15.53
N MET A 195 7.41 -5.18 14.61
CA MET A 195 6.28 -6.10 14.58
C MET A 195 6.39 -7.19 15.66
N ASN A 196 5.24 -7.72 16.09
CA ASN A 196 5.16 -8.76 17.11
C ASN A 196 5.71 -10.10 16.63
N ASP A 197 6.22 -10.91 17.56
CA ASP A 197 6.80 -12.23 17.26
C ASP A 197 5.85 -13.18 16.54
N LYS A 198 4.54 -13.06 16.79
CA LYS A 198 3.53 -13.88 16.11
C LYS A 198 3.58 -13.74 14.58
N VAL A 199 3.98 -12.59 14.04
CA VAL A 199 4.15 -12.39 12.58
C VAL A 199 5.62 -12.46 12.13
N LYS A 200 6.55 -12.75 13.05
CA LYS A 200 7.96 -13.06 12.75
C LYS A 200 8.20 -14.55 12.65
N TYR A 201 7.59 -15.33 13.53
CA TYR A 201 7.89 -16.74 13.70
C TYR A 201 6.65 -17.63 13.56
N SER A 202 6.83 -18.80 12.96
CA SER A 202 5.88 -19.90 12.98
C SER A 202 6.57 -21.14 13.52
N ASN A 203 6.07 -21.68 14.64
CA ASN A 203 6.68 -22.83 15.34
C ASN A 203 8.20 -22.68 15.57
N GLY A 204 8.63 -21.49 16.00
CA GLY A 204 10.05 -21.17 16.23
C GLY A 204 10.88 -20.90 14.96
N THR A 205 10.31 -21.06 13.77
CA THR A 205 10.99 -20.78 12.49
C THR A 205 10.74 -19.34 12.08
N ASN A 206 11.82 -18.60 11.77
CA ASN A 206 11.70 -17.23 11.25
C ASN A 206 11.07 -17.26 9.85
N MET A 207 9.98 -16.53 9.67
CA MET A 207 9.25 -16.42 8.41
C MET A 207 9.89 -15.43 7.42
N TRP A 208 10.92 -14.70 7.84
CA TRP A 208 11.55 -13.62 7.09
C TRP A 208 13.01 -13.89 6.80
N GLN A 209 13.42 -13.53 5.60
CA GLN A 209 14.80 -13.62 5.14
C GLN A 209 15.30 -12.24 4.71
N GLU A 210 16.53 -11.89 5.06
CA GLU A 210 17.17 -10.68 4.54
C GLU A 210 17.24 -10.76 3.00
N TYR A 211 16.82 -9.69 2.32
CA TYR A 211 16.79 -9.60 0.87
C TYR A 211 17.88 -8.67 0.33
N GLY A 212 18.05 -7.52 0.99
CA GLY A 212 18.96 -6.47 0.53
C GLY A 212 18.70 -5.17 1.28
N GLN A 213 18.89 -4.05 0.59
CA GLN A 213 18.67 -2.72 1.17
C GLN A 213 17.92 -1.80 0.20
N LEU A 214 17.12 -0.89 0.74
CA LEU A 214 16.50 0.22 0.04
C LEU A 214 16.98 1.52 0.67
N ASN A 215 17.78 2.30 -0.07
CA ASN A 215 18.37 3.56 0.41
C ASN A 215 19.10 3.44 1.76
N GLY A 216 19.84 2.34 1.96
CA GLY A 216 20.62 2.10 3.18
C GLY A 216 19.86 1.43 4.33
N GLU A 217 18.55 1.19 4.19
CA GLU A 217 17.76 0.43 5.16
C GLU A 217 17.61 -1.02 4.71
N LYS A 218 17.83 -1.98 5.61
CA LYS A 218 17.65 -3.40 5.31
C LYS A 218 16.19 -3.71 4.95
N VAL A 219 16.04 -4.66 4.03
CA VAL A 219 14.75 -5.16 3.54
C VAL A 219 14.71 -6.66 3.77
N TYR A 220 13.56 -7.14 4.24
CA TYR A 220 13.26 -8.55 4.41
C TYR A 220 12.17 -8.97 3.44
N LYS A 221 12.21 -10.24 3.02
CA LYS A 221 11.19 -10.88 2.21
C LYS A 221 10.60 -12.10 2.90
N SER A 222 9.39 -12.48 2.51
CA SER A 222 8.75 -13.70 3.00
C SER A 222 7.94 -14.39 1.91
N THR A 223 7.89 -15.72 1.95
CA THR A 223 6.97 -16.56 1.16
C THR A 223 5.82 -17.10 2.00
N TRP A 224 5.82 -16.84 3.31
CA TRP A 224 4.80 -17.33 4.23
C TRP A 224 3.46 -16.61 4.04
N TRP A 225 2.39 -17.25 4.47
CA TRP A 225 1.03 -16.75 4.38
C TRP A 225 0.26 -17.06 5.66
N TRP A 226 -0.86 -16.37 5.86
CA TRP A 226 -1.80 -16.62 6.96
C TRP A 226 -3.17 -16.92 6.37
N SER A 227 -3.79 -18.02 6.80
CA SER A 227 -5.12 -18.39 6.33
C SER A 227 -6.17 -17.36 6.74
N ILE A 228 -7.24 -17.33 5.95
CA ILE A 228 -8.48 -16.65 6.30
C ILE A 228 -9.49 -17.74 6.65
N ASP A 229 -10.06 -17.64 7.85
CA ASP A 229 -11.09 -18.56 8.34
C ASP A 229 -12.48 -18.22 7.78
#